data_AF-A0A932UQS5-F1
#
_entry.id   AF-A0A932UQS5-F1
#
_cell.length_a   1.000
_cell.length_b   1.000
_cell.length_c   1.000
_cell.angle_alpha   90.00
_cell.angle_beta   90.00
_cell.angle_gamma   90.00
#
_symmetry.space_group_name_H-M   'P 1'
#
loop_
_entity.id
_entity.type
_entity.pdbx_description
1 polymer ?
#
loop_
_entity_poly.entity_id
_entity_poly.type
_entity_poly.pdbx_seq_one_letter_code
_entity_poly.pdbx_strand_id
1 'polypeptide(L)'
;MKGLLLSKLDDLPKTQSGVVTKFGEVSVKPQLVPASTGREVRQALEQRNKARYDYHADITERDVEKTMSLVSELVSRLTAEVE
;
A
#
# COMPACT_ATOMS: atom_id res chain seq x y z
N MET A 1 3.68 -4.38 -0.10
CA MET A 1 2.86 -4.70 1.09
C MET A 1 3.09 -6.12 1.60
N LYS A 2 2.70 -7.20 0.90
CA LYS A 2 2.87 -8.57 1.41
C LYS A 2 4.32 -8.92 1.77
N GLY A 3 5.30 -8.48 0.97
CA GLY A 3 6.73 -8.66 1.32
C GLY A 3 7.11 -8.04 2.67
N LEU A 4 6.72 -6.77 2.89
CA LEU A 4 6.93 -6.07 4.19
C LEU A 4 6.17 -6.73 5.35
N LEU A 5 5.05 -7.40 5.09
CA LEU A 5 4.34 -8.16 6.11
C LEU A 5 5.08 -9.46 6.44
N LEU A 6 5.57 -10.19 5.44
CA LEU A 6 6.33 -11.43 5.63
C LEU A 6 7.65 -11.22 6.38
N SER A 7 8.28 -10.05 6.28
CA SER A 7 9.46 -9.76 7.10
C SER A 7 9.15 -9.53 8.59
N LYS A 8 7.86 -9.42 8.96
CA LYS A 8 7.42 -9.09 10.33
C LYS A 8 6.41 -10.07 10.92
N LEU A 9 5.82 -10.95 10.12
CA LEU A 9 4.73 -11.85 10.51
C LEU A 9 5.01 -13.26 10.02
N ASP A 10 4.69 -14.25 10.85
CA ASP A 10 4.80 -15.68 10.52
C ASP A 10 3.73 -16.13 9.51
N ASP A 11 2.57 -15.46 9.50
CA ASP A 11 1.47 -15.75 8.57
C ASP A 11 0.82 -14.47 8.02
N LEU A 12 0.33 -14.56 6.79
CA LEU A 12 -0.31 -13.48 6.08
C LEU A 12 -1.85 -13.54 6.21
N PRO A 13 -2.52 -12.38 6.31
CA PRO A 13 -3.96 -12.35 6.18
C PRO A 13 -4.42 -12.91 4.82
N LYS A 14 -5.47 -13.73 4.85
CA LYS A 14 -6.03 -14.40 3.65
C LYS A 14 -6.80 -13.46 2.73
N THR A 15 -7.28 -12.32 3.24
CA THR A 15 -8.08 -11.35 2.48
C THR A 15 -7.28 -10.10 2.15
N GLN A 16 -7.64 -9.42 1.06
CA GLN A 16 -7.01 -8.16 0.70
C GLN A 16 -7.22 -7.08 1.78
N SER A 17 -8.41 -7.00 2.36
CA SER A 17 -8.72 -6.08 3.48
C SER A 17 -7.89 -6.40 4.72
N GLY A 18 -7.66 -7.69 5.01
CA GLY A 18 -6.80 -8.14 6.09
C GLY A 18 -5.35 -7.69 5.87
N VAL A 19 -4.82 -7.85 4.65
CA VAL A 19 -3.46 -7.40 4.29
C VAL A 19 -3.28 -5.91 4.53
N VAL A 20 -4.25 -5.09 4.10
CA VAL A 20 -4.19 -3.62 4.25
C VAL A 20 -4.27 -3.22 5.72
N THR A 21 -5.19 -3.82 6.48
CA THR A 21 -5.36 -3.54 7.91
C THR A 21 -4.08 -3.88 8.66
N LYS A 22 -3.54 -5.08 8.41
CA LYS A 22 -2.33 -5.54 9.09
C LYS A 22 -1.11 -4.72 8.70
N PHE A 23 -1.01 -4.30 7.44
CA PHE A 23 0.05 -3.38 6.98
C PHE A 23 0.02 -2.05 7.74
N GLY A 24 -1.17 -1.47 7.94
CA GLY A 24 -1.31 -0.28 8.77
C GLY A 24 -0.84 -0.49 10.21
N GLU A 25 -1.13 -1.66 10.81
CA GLU A 25 -0.70 -1.98 12.16
C GLU A 25 0.80 -2.14 12.32
N VAL A 26 1.45 -2.86 11.40
CA VAL A 26 2.85 -3.28 11.57
C VAL A 26 3.87 -2.39 10.85
N SER A 27 3.43 -1.57 9.90
CA SER A 27 4.33 -0.68 9.15
C SER A 27 4.12 0.79 9.51
N VAL A 28 2.87 1.24 9.73
CA VAL A 28 2.60 2.66 10.03
C VAL A 28 2.75 2.97 11.52
N LYS A 29 2.16 2.16 12.41
CA LYS A 29 2.21 2.43 13.86
C LYS A 29 3.63 2.41 14.45
N PRO A 30 4.56 1.55 13.99
CA PRO A 30 5.95 1.58 14.44
C PRO A 30 6.81 2.67 13.78
N GLN A 31 6.21 3.57 12.98
CA GLN A 31 6.90 4.63 12.19
C GLN A 31 7.88 4.11 11.12
N LEU A 32 7.73 2.86 10.68
CA LEU A 32 8.51 2.30 9.57
C LEU A 32 8.08 2.87 8.21
N VAL A 33 6.89 3.44 8.12
CA VAL A 33 6.43 4.32 7.03
C VAL A 33 5.77 5.57 7.63
N PRO A 34 5.78 6.71 6.92
CA PRO A 34 5.04 7.90 7.30
C PRO A 34 3.55 7.59 7.53
N ALA A 35 2.93 8.35 8.44
CA ALA A 35 1.49 8.25 8.68
C ALA A 35 0.66 8.51 7.41
N SER A 36 1.16 9.35 6.50
CA SER A 36 0.54 9.64 5.21
C SER A 36 0.46 8.41 4.31
N THR A 37 1.46 7.53 4.37
CA THR A 37 1.56 6.31 3.53
C THR A 37 0.35 5.40 3.71
N GLY A 38 -0.16 5.25 4.94
CA GLY A 38 -1.38 4.45 5.19
C GLY A 38 -2.61 5.01 4.47
N ARG A 39 -2.76 6.34 4.46
CA ARG A 39 -3.84 7.02 3.75
C ARG A 39 -3.68 6.91 2.23
N GLU A 40 -2.46 7.09 1.74
CA GLU A 40 -2.13 7.01 0.32
C GLU A 40 -2.35 5.59 -0.25
N VAL A 41 -1.95 4.55 0.49
CA VAL A 41 -2.24 3.15 0.12
C VAL A 41 -3.74 2.92 0.01
N ARG A 42 -4.53 3.43 0.96
CA ARG A 42 -5.99 3.30 0.90
C ARG A 42 -6.56 3.99 -0.34
N GLN A 43 -6.13 5.21 -0.63
CA GLN A 43 -6.56 5.97 -1.81
C GLN A 43 -6.20 5.25 -3.11
N ALA A 44 -4.97 4.73 -3.23
CA ALA A 44 -4.54 3.98 -4.41
C ALA A 44 -5.38 2.70 -4.62
N LEU A 45 -5.78 2.02 -3.54
CA LEU A 45 -6.64 0.84 -3.63
C LEU A 45 -8.08 1.18 -4.01
N GLU A 46 -8.62 2.29 -3.51
CA GLU A 46 -9.92 2.81 -3.91
C GLU A 46 -9.90 3.22 -5.40
N GLN A 47 -8.86 3.92 -5.84
CA GLN A 47 -8.64 4.25 -7.26
C GLN A 47 -8.54 3.00 -8.14
N ARG A 48 -7.77 1.99 -7.72
CA ARG A 48 -7.68 0.71 -8.44
C ARG A 48 -9.04 0.02 -8.56
N ASN A 49 -9.88 0.08 -7.52
CA ASN A 49 -11.22 -0.49 -7.56
C ASN A 49 -12.12 0.29 -8.52
N LYS A 50 -12.09 1.64 -8.47
CA LYS A 50 -12.80 2.50 -9.43
C LYS A 50 -12.37 2.18 -10.86
N ALA A 51 -11.06 2.12 -11.13
CA ALA A 51 -10.49 1.76 -12.43
C ALA A 51 -11.01 0.44 -13.00
N ARG A 52 -11.33 -0.51 -12.14
CA ARG A 52 -11.76 -1.86 -12.54
C ARG A 52 -13.26 -2.02 -12.65
N TYR A 53 -14.02 -1.28 -11.86
CA TYR A 53 -15.44 -1.57 -11.63
C TYR A 53 -16.37 -0.40 -11.91
N ASP A 54 -15.84 0.81 -12.04
CA ASP A 54 -16.60 2.02 -12.35
C ASP A 54 -16.21 2.53 -13.73
N TYR A 55 -17.13 2.36 -14.69
CA TYR A 55 -16.92 2.79 -16.08
C TYR A 55 -16.83 4.32 -16.23
N HIS A 56 -17.36 5.06 -15.25
CA HIS A 56 -17.34 6.53 -15.24
C HIS A 56 -16.20 7.09 -14.38
N ALA A 57 -15.32 6.24 -13.87
CA ALA A 57 -14.17 6.69 -13.09
C ALA A 57 -13.23 7.54 -13.96
N ASP A 58 -13.06 8.80 -13.57
CA ASP A 58 -12.05 9.69 -14.14
C ASP A 58 -10.71 9.46 -13.42
N ILE A 59 -9.74 8.88 -14.14
CA ILE A 59 -8.40 8.59 -13.63
C ILE A 59 -7.43 9.46 -14.38
N THR A 60 -6.81 10.38 -13.65
CA THR A 60 -5.92 11.38 -14.23
C THR A 60 -4.45 10.93 -14.18
N GLU A 61 -3.61 11.57 -14.99
CA GLU A 61 -2.15 11.37 -14.94
C GLU A 61 -1.59 11.61 -13.54
N ARG A 62 -2.10 12.64 -12.84
CA ARG A 62 -1.73 12.94 -11.45
C ARG A 62 -2.04 11.79 -10.49
N ASP A 63 -3.11 11.04 -10.72
CA ASP A 63 -3.45 9.88 -9.87
C ASP A 63 -2.47 8.73 -10.09
N VAL A 64 -2.04 8.54 -11.34
CA VAL A 64 -1.00 7.58 -11.70
C VAL A 64 0.33 7.98 -11.07
N GLU A 65 0.75 9.24 -11.21
CA GLU A 65 2.00 9.75 -10.63
C GLU A 65 2.07 9.55 -9.11
N LYS A 66 1.00 9.88 -8.40
CA LYS A 66 0.91 9.66 -6.94
C LYS A 66 1.03 8.19 -6.59
N THR A 67 0.35 7.32 -7.33
CA THR A 67 0.43 5.87 -7.11
C THR A 67 1.84 5.34 -7.38
N MET A 68 2.50 5.81 -8.44
CA MET A 68 3.86 5.41 -8.78
C MET A 68 4.88 5.90 -7.73
N SER A 69 4.74 7.12 -7.24
CA SER A 69 5.57 7.65 -6.16
C SER A 69 5.45 6.81 -4.89
N LEU A 70 4.22 6.46 -4.50
CA LEU A 70 3.96 5.57 -3.37
C LEU A 70 4.57 4.17 -3.56
N VAL A 71 4.47 3.59 -4.77
CA VAL A 71 5.08 2.29 -5.07
C VAL A 71 6.59 2.35 -4.91
N SER A 72 7.24 3.37 -5.47
CA SER A 72 8.69 3.56 -5.35
C SER A 72 9.14 3.65 -3.89
N GLU A 73 8.42 4.41 -3.05
CA GLU A 73 8.73 4.50 -1.63
C GLU A 73 8.60 3.13 -0.92
N LEU A 74 7.51 2.41 -1.18
CA LEU A 74 7.27 1.11 -0.54
C LEU A 74 8.28 0.04 -0.97
N VAL A 75 8.71 0.07 -2.24
CA VAL A 75 9.75 -0.84 -2.75
C VAL A 75 11.10 -0.51 -2.12
N SER A 76 11.49 0.77 -2.09
CA SER A 76 12.74 1.21 -1.46
C SER A 76 12.83 0.76 0.00
N ARG A 77 11.75 0.92 0.78
CA ARG A 77 11.69 0.46 2.17
C ARG A 77 11.77 -1.06 2.30
N LEU A 78 11.12 -1.80 1.40
CA LEU A 78 11.23 -3.26 1.40
C LEU A 78 12.65 -3.72 1.12
N THR A 79 13.33 -3.12 0.13
CA THR A 79 14.73 -3.44 -0.17
C THR A 79 15.63 -3.19 1.05
N ALA A 80 15.49 -2.03 1.69
CA ALA A 80 16.27 -1.68 2.88
C ALA A 80 16.02 -2.59 4.10
N GLU A 81 14.88 -3.30 4.15
CA GLU A 81 14.56 -4.25 5.23
C GLU A 81 15.04 -5.68 4.94
N VAL A 82 15.43 -5.98 3.70
CA VAL A 82 15.85 -7.33 3.27
C VAL A 82 17.38 -7.42 3.08
N GLU A 83 18.07 -6.28 2.99
CA GLU A 83 19.54 -6.15 3.07
C GLU A 83 20.03 -6.24 4.52
#